data_AF-A0A1H4FX71-F1
#
_entry.id   AF-A0A1H4FX71-F1
#
_cell.length_a   1.000
_cell.length_b   1.000
_cell.length_c   1.000
_cell.angle_alpha   90.00
_cell.angle_beta   90.00
_cell.angle_gamma   90.00
#
_symmetry.space_group_name_H-M   'P 1'
#
loop_
_entity.id
_entity.type
_entity.pdbx_description
1 polymer ?
#
loop_
_entity_poly.entity_id
_entity_poly.type
_entity_poly.pdbx_seq_one_letter_code
_entity_poly.pdbx_strand_id
1 'polypeptide(L)'
;MEYSLKLNGKQDASWLKKLIESKNVEVNYMNRKNNSLSIDEFDLSSGLKITTYDNNFPPDHPAASYETMFQEEDFIYQQTISYELENNQQYELWYKTMYEISFAILESLRVDGVFYHTSGEEIFFFKNGKYTFNGTYLELLQTHYGELLKNIEYSAFTKSHN
;
A
#
# COMPACT_ATOMS: atom_id res chain seq x y z
N MET A 1 -11.73 8.19 0.90
CA MET A 1 -10.39 8.73 0.51
C MET A 1 -9.56 7.55 0.05
N GLU A 2 -9.04 7.53 -1.19
CA GLU A 2 -8.35 6.35 -1.75
C GLU A 2 -6.83 6.49 -1.79
N TYR A 3 -6.13 5.62 -1.06
CA TYR A 3 -4.68 5.46 -1.06
C TYR A 3 -4.30 4.24 -1.87
N SER A 4 -3.08 4.17 -2.42
CA SER A 4 -2.67 3.02 -3.23
C SER A 4 -1.25 2.56 -2.95
N LEU A 5 -1.10 1.27 -2.65
CA LEU A 5 0.19 0.59 -2.53
C LEU A 5 0.44 -0.22 -3.80
N LYS A 6 1.45 0.17 -4.56
CA LYS A 6 1.86 -0.53 -5.78
C LYS A 6 3.09 -1.39 -5.46
N LEU A 7 3.07 -2.64 -5.91
CA LEU A 7 4.08 -3.67 -5.57
C LEU A 7 4.67 -4.24 -6.86
N ASN A 8 5.99 -4.46 -6.90
CA ASN A 8 6.64 -5.16 -8.03
C ASN A 8 6.61 -6.70 -7.90
N GLY A 9 5.85 -7.22 -6.93
CA GLY A 9 5.45 -8.61 -6.82
C GLY A 9 3.96 -8.71 -6.49
N LYS A 10 3.43 -9.93 -6.41
CA LYS A 10 2.02 -10.16 -6.12
C LYS A 10 1.77 -11.36 -5.22
N GLN A 11 0.63 -11.33 -4.55
CA GLN A 11 0.07 -12.48 -3.83
C GLN A 11 -1.39 -12.68 -4.16
N ASP A 12 -1.89 -13.88 -3.85
CA ASP A 12 -3.30 -14.20 -3.99
C ASP A 12 -4.16 -13.60 -2.86
N ALA A 13 -5.46 -13.48 -3.14
CA ALA A 13 -6.43 -12.93 -2.21
C ALA A 13 -6.53 -13.71 -0.88
N SER A 14 -6.29 -15.03 -0.90
CA SER A 14 -6.36 -15.86 0.30
C SER A 14 -5.21 -15.58 1.27
N TRP A 15 -4.03 -15.27 0.74
CA TRP A 15 -2.89 -14.82 1.50
C TRP A 15 -3.17 -13.46 2.14
N LEU A 16 -3.69 -12.51 1.37
CA LEU A 16 -3.99 -11.17 1.88
C LEU A 16 -5.09 -11.22 2.96
N LYS A 17 -6.13 -12.04 2.77
CA LYS A 17 -7.18 -12.28 3.77
C LYS A 17 -6.59 -12.71 5.11
N LYS A 18 -5.70 -13.71 5.10
CA LYS A 18 -5.03 -14.21 6.31
C LYS A 18 -4.15 -13.16 6.98
N LEU A 19 -3.46 -12.35 6.18
CA LEU A 19 -2.65 -11.24 6.69
C LEU A 19 -3.53 -10.21 7.40
N ILE A 20 -4.66 -9.83 6.81
CA ILE A 20 -5.62 -8.89 7.42
C ILE A 20 -6.21 -9.46 8.71
N GLU A 21 -6.68 -10.72 8.68
CA GLU A 21 -7.24 -11.40 9.86
C GLU A 21 -6.22 -11.50 11.01
N SER A 22 -4.92 -11.61 10.71
CA SER A 22 -3.86 -11.60 11.74
C SER A 22 -3.75 -10.29 12.53
N LYS A 23 -4.39 -9.22 12.05
CA LYS A 23 -4.48 -7.92 12.74
C LYS A 23 -5.66 -7.84 13.72
N ASN A 24 -6.35 -8.96 13.98
CA ASN A 24 -7.55 -9.03 14.83
C ASN A 24 -8.69 -8.12 14.33
N VAL A 25 -8.85 -8.02 13.01
CA VAL A 25 -9.95 -7.29 12.37
C VAL A 25 -10.85 -8.27 11.64
N GLU A 26 -12.16 -8.10 11.75
CA GLU A 26 -13.13 -8.87 10.99
C GLU A 26 -13.13 -8.43 9.52
N VAL A 27 -13.07 -9.39 8.60
CA VAL A 27 -12.98 -9.11 7.17
C VAL A 27 -14.13 -9.77 6.41
N ASN A 28 -14.91 -8.96 5.71
CA ASN A 28 -15.87 -9.45 4.73
C ASN A 28 -15.19 -9.47 3.35
N TYR A 29 -14.96 -10.68 2.82
CA TYR A 29 -14.30 -10.87 1.53
C TYR A 29 -15.33 -11.07 0.42
N MET A 30 -15.13 -10.37 -0.70
CA MET A 30 -15.91 -10.52 -1.92
C MET A 30 -14.99 -10.59 -3.13
N ASN A 31 -15.22 -11.58 -3.99
CA ASN A 31 -14.63 -11.61 -5.32
C ASN A 31 -15.66 -11.11 -6.34
N ARG A 32 -15.35 -10.02 -7.02
CA ARG A 32 -16.17 -9.48 -8.11
C ARG A 32 -15.50 -9.77 -9.44
N LYS A 33 -16.26 -10.33 -10.37
CA LYS A 33 -15.82 -10.50 -11.76
C LYS A 33 -16.33 -9.32 -12.57
N ASN A 34 -15.42 -8.54 -13.14
CA ASN A 34 -15.74 -7.49 -14.11
C ASN A 34 -15.06 -7.82 -15.44
N ASN A 35 -15.82 -8.36 -16.40
CA ASN A 35 -15.29 -8.96 -17.63
C ASN A 35 -14.25 -10.07 -17.33
N SER A 36 -13.05 -9.97 -17.90
CA SER A 36 -11.92 -10.88 -17.64
C SER A 36 -11.12 -10.52 -16.39
N LEU A 37 -11.48 -9.44 -15.68
CA LEU A 37 -10.78 -8.97 -14.48
C LEU A 37 -11.46 -9.54 -13.24
N SER A 38 -10.66 -10.21 -12.40
CA SER A 38 -11.03 -10.57 -11.05
C SER A 38 -10.62 -9.42 -10.13
N ILE A 39 -11.58 -8.89 -9.38
CA ILE A 39 -11.37 -7.84 -8.38
C ILE A 39 -11.67 -8.46 -7.02
N ASP A 40 -10.68 -8.49 -6.15
CA ASP A 40 -10.82 -8.96 -4.78
C ASP A 40 -11.00 -7.76 -3.85
N GLU A 41 -12.11 -7.75 -3.12
CA GLU A 41 -12.50 -6.70 -2.17
C GLU A 41 -12.56 -7.27 -0.75
N PHE A 42 -12.02 -6.52 0.19
CA PHE A 42 -12.01 -6.82 1.62
C PHE A 42 -12.59 -5.62 2.37
N ASP A 43 -13.77 -5.79 2.96
CA ASP A 43 -14.43 -4.75 3.75
C ASP A 43 -14.20 -5.03 5.25
N LEU A 44 -13.49 -4.11 5.90
CA LEU A 44 -13.14 -4.16 7.32
C LEU A 44 -14.11 -3.27 8.09
N SER A 45 -15.15 -3.89 8.63
CA SER A 45 -16.16 -3.29 9.50
C SER A 45 -16.70 -1.93 9.01
N SER A 46 -16.84 -1.74 7.68
CA SER A 46 -17.32 -0.51 7.05
C SER A 46 -16.50 0.75 7.34
N GLY A 47 -15.22 0.61 7.70
CA GLY A 47 -14.33 1.76 7.91
C GLY A 47 -13.12 1.80 6.99
N LEU A 48 -12.68 0.62 6.53
CA LEU A 48 -11.62 0.48 5.57
C LEU A 48 -12.00 -0.59 4.55
N LYS A 49 -12.07 -0.19 3.28
CA LYS A 49 -12.20 -1.13 2.16
C LYS A 49 -10.86 -1.27 1.47
N ILE A 50 -10.46 -2.51 1.22
CA ILE A 50 -9.22 -2.84 0.51
C ILE A 50 -9.60 -3.53 -0.79
N THR A 51 -9.07 -3.06 -1.90
CA THR A 51 -9.31 -3.63 -3.23
C THR A 51 -7.99 -3.95 -3.89
N THR A 52 -7.83 -5.16 -4.44
CA THR A 52 -6.62 -5.53 -5.16
C THR A 52 -6.84 -5.62 -6.66
N TYR A 53 -5.87 -5.08 -7.41
CA TYR A 53 -5.83 -5.10 -8.87
C TYR A 53 -4.50 -5.71 -9.32
N ASP A 54 -4.57 -6.75 -10.14
CA ASP A 54 -3.39 -7.27 -10.82
C ASP A 54 -3.13 -6.46 -12.10
N ASN A 55 -1.86 -6.20 -12.38
CA ASN A 55 -1.44 -5.69 -13.68
C ASN A 55 -1.59 -6.81 -14.72
N ASN A 56 -2.25 -6.52 -15.84
CA ASN A 56 -2.52 -7.52 -16.87
C ASN A 56 -1.30 -7.84 -17.73
N PHE A 57 -0.25 -7.03 -17.66
CA PHE A 57 0.96 -7.19 -18.45
C PHE A 57 2.15 -7.52 -17.54
N PRO A 58 2.91 -8.60 -17.84
CA PRO A 58 4.07 -8.96 -17.05
C PRO A 58 5.20 -7.91 -17.23
N PRO A 59 6.19 -7.86 -16.32
CA PRO A 59 7.20 -6.78 -16.32
C PRO A 59 8.06 -6.66 -17.59
N ASP A 60 8.18 -7.73 -18.36
CA ASP A 60 8.92 -7.81 -19.61
C ASP A 60 8.08 -7.43 -20.86
N HIS A 61 6.80 -7.11 -20.67
CA HIS A 61 5.90 -6.74 -21.75
C HIS A 61 5.99 -5.24 -22.08
N PRO A 62 5.97 -4.82 -23.35
CA PRO A 62 6.08 -3.40 -23.73
C PRO A 62 4.91 -2.52 -23.24
N ALA A 63 3.80 -3.13 -22.83
CA ALA A 63 2.65 -2.47 -22.21
C ALA A 63 2.58 -2.64 -20.68
N ALA A 64 3.67 -3.09 -20.04
CA ALA A 64 3.77 -3.15 -18.60
C ALA A 64 3.51 -1.76 -18.00
N SER A 65 2.59 -1.69 -17.05
CA SER A 65 2.34 -0.43 -16.35
C SER A 65 3.49 -0.15 -15.40
N TYR A 66 4.01 1.06 -15.48
CA TYR A 66 5.10 1.54 -14.64
C TYR A 66 4.69 2.85 -13.97
N GLU A 67 5.32 3.13 -12.84
CA GLU A 67 5.35 4.44 -12.21
C GLU A 67 6.79 4.96 -12.23
N THR A 68 6.98 6.25 -11.98
CA THR A 68 8.32 6.83 -11.78
C THR A 68 8.46 7.24 -10.33
N MET A 69 9.24 6.48 -9.56
CA MET A 69 9.51 6.70 -8.14
C MET A 69 10.29 7.99 -7.95
N PHE A 70 9.72 8.94 -7.20
CA PHE A 70 10.29 10.25 -6.94
C PHE A 70 10.79 10.98 -8.22
N GLN A 71 10.24 10.63 -9.39
CA GLN A 71 10.67 11.12 -10.71
C GLN A 71 12.09 10.69 -11.15
N GLU A 72 12.69 9.68 -10.49
CA GLU A 72 14.08 9.28 -10.73
C GLU A 72 14.24 7.82 -11.21
N GLU A 73 13.41 6.89 -10.74
CA GLU A 73 13.53 5.46 -11.08
C GLU A 73 12.21 4.88 -11.60
N ASP A 74 12.27 4.13 -12.72
CA ASP A 74 11.11 3.39 -13.22
C ASP A 74 10.77 2.20 -12.31
N PHE A 75 9.50 2.11 -11.93
CA PHE A 75 8.94 1.06 -11.09
C PHE A 75 7.82 0.33 -11.80
N ILE A 76 8.12 -0.87 -12.28
CA ILE A 76 7.15 -1.73 -12.94
C ILE A 76 6.40 -2.52 -11.86
N TYR A 77 5.11 -2.20 -11.67
CA TYR A 77 4.29 -2.84 -10.66
C TYR A 77 3.49 -4.00 -11.24
N GLN A 78 3.32 -5.06 -10.45
CA GLN A 78 2.53 -6.24 -10.78
C GLN A 78 1.17 -6.25 -10.08
N GLN A 79 1.05 -5.56 -8.94
CA GLN A 79 -0.18 -5.53 -8.17
C GLN A 79 -0.36 -4.16 -7.51
N THR A 80 -1.59 -3.67 -7.49
CA THR A 80 -2.02 -2.49 -6.74
C THR A 80 -2.97 -2.92 -5.65
N ILE A 81 -2.75 -2.42 -4.44
CA ILE A 81 -3.64 -2.58 -3.29
C ILE A 81 -4.16 -1.19 -2.96
N SER A 82 -5.43 -0.93 -3.29
CA SER A 82 -6.12 0.32 -2.97
C SER A 82 -6.78 0.24 -1.61
N TYR A 83 -6.71 1.32 -0.85
CA TYR A 83 -7.33 1.48 0.46
C TYR A 83 -8.30 2.65 0.39
N GLU A 84 -9.60 2.36 0.48
CA GLU A 84 -10.65 3.37 0.59
C GLU A 84 -11.04 3.53 2.06
N LEU A 85 -10.64 4.65 2.64
CA LEU A 85 -11.04 5.05 3.99
C LEU A 85 -12.38 5.77 3.95
N GLU A 86 -13.34 5.26 4.72
CA GLU A 86 -14.61 5.91 4.95
C GLU A 86 -14.47 6.97 6.05
N ASN A 87 -15.02 8.16 5.82
CA ASN A 87 -14.99 9.21 6.83
C ASN A 87 -16.06 8.90 7.89
N ASN A 88 -15.62 8.41 9.04
CA ASN A 88 -16.49 8.01 10.15
C ASN A 88 -15.82 8.32 11.51
N GLN A 89 -16.52 7.98 12.60
CA GLN A 89 -16.03 8.24 13.97
C GLN A 89 -14.74 7.49 14.34
N GLN A 90 -14.39 6.45 13.58
CA GLN A 90 -13.23 5.60 13.79
C GLN A 90 -12.13 5.85 12.75
N TYR A 91 -12.15 6.99 12.06
CA TYR A 91 -11.20 7.30 10.99
C TYR A 91 -9.73 7.09 11.39
N GLU A 92 -9.32 7.53 12.59
CA GLU A 92 -7.94 7.37 13.07
C GLU A 92 -7.53 5.90 13.24
N LEU A 93 -8.46 5.05 13.72
CA LEU A 93 -8.23 3.60 13.83
C LEU A 93 -7.96 3.01 12.44
N TRP A 94 -8.83 3.31 11.48
CA TRP A 94 -8.74 2.77 10.13
C TRP A 94 -7.53 3.31 9.37
N TYR A 95 -7.20 4.58 9.57
CA TYR A 95 -6.00 5.20 9.03
C TYR A 95 -4.74 4.49 9.54
N LYS A 96 -4.67 4.19 10.85
CA LYS A 96 -3.57 3.41 11.42
C LYS A 96 -3.52 1.98 10.87
N THR A 97 -4.66 1.28 10.82
CA THR A 97 -4.76 -0.10 10.29
C THR A 97 -4.29 -0.19 8.84
N MET A 98 -4.55 0.83 8.01
CA MET A 98 -4.06 0.91 6.63
C MET A 98 -2.52 0.85 6.56
N TYR A 99 -1.82 1.60 7.42
CA TYR A 99 -0.35 1.54 7.49
C TYR A 99 0.14 0.20 8.02
N GLU A 100 -0.48 -0.33 9.07
CA GLU A 100 -0.10 -1.63 9.64
C GLU A 100 -0.22 -2.78 8.62
N ILE A 101 -1.27 -2.76 7.80
CA ILE A 101 -1.46 -3.72 6.70
C ILE A 101 -0.41 -3.48 5.62
N SER A 102 -0.19 -2.23 5.21
CA SER A 102 0.80 -1.88 4.18
C SER A 102 2.21 -2.32 4.56
N PHE A 103 2.64 -2.08 5.80
CA PHE A 103 3.94 -2.51 6.31
C PHE A 103 4.03 -4.03 6.37
N ALA A 104 3.02 -4.70 6.91
CA ALA A 104 3.01 -6.16 6.98
C ALA A 104 3.10 -6.81 5.60
N ILE A 105 2.46 -6.24 4.58
CA ILE A 105 2.54 -6.73 3.20
C ILE A 105 3.99 -6.63 2.69
N LEU A 106 4.59 -5.44 2.78
CA LEU A 106 5.95 -5.19 2.28
C LEU A 106 7.00 -6.04 2.99
N GLU A 107 6.93 -6.13 4.32
CA GLU A 107 7.88 -6.91 5.13
C GLU A 107 7.75 -8.42 4.89
N SER A 108 6.53 -8.92 4.67
CA SER A 108 6.28 -10.34 4.42
C SER A 108 6.73 -10.74 3.01
N LEU A 109 6.52 -9.88 2.02
CA LEU A 109 6.86 -10.16 0.63
C LEU A 109 8.31 -9.89 0.30
N ARG A 110 8.93 -8.91 0.98
CA ARG A 110 10.28 -8.43 0.68
C ARG A 110 10.45 -8.04 -0.80
N VAL A 111 9.39 -7.43 -1.34
CA VAL A 111 9.33 -6.87 -2.70
C VAL A 111 9.38 -5.35 -2.61
N ASP A 112 9.75 -4.69 -3.69
CA ASP A 112 9.73 -3.23 -3.71
C ASP A 112 8.28 -2.74 -3.82
N GLY A 113 8.01 -1.60 -3.19
CA GLY A 113 6.68 -1.03 -3.24
C GLY A 113 6.63 0.46 -2.96
N VAL A 114 5.72 1.14 -3.66
CA VAL A 114 5.49 2.59 -3.54
C VAL A 114 4.09 2.81 -3.00
N PHE A 115 3.98 3.64 -1.98
CA PHE A 115 2.70 3.99 -1.37
C PHE A 115 2.32 5.44 -1.67
N TYR A 116 1.13 5.62 -2.22
CA TYR A 116 0.62 6.90 -2.69
C TYR A 116 -0.55 7.39 -1.85
N HIS A 117 -0.54 8.70 -1.61
CA HIS A 117 -1.65 9.45 -1.07
C HIS A 117 -2.74 9.63 -2.13
N THR A 118 -3.94 10.01 -1.69
CA THR A 118 -5.09 10.29 -2.57
C THR A 118 -4.85 11.45 -3.55
N SER A 119 -3.85 12.30 -3.27
CA SER A 119 -3.44 13.42 -4.12
C SER A 119 -2.49 12.99 -5.24
N GLY A 120 -2.04 11.73 -5.25
CA GLY A 120 -0.98 11.23 -6.13
C GLY A 120 0.43 11.48 -5.59
N GLU A 121 0.58 12.09 -4.42
CA GLU A 121 1.88 12.25 -3.77
C GLU A 121 2.38 10.94 -3.18
N GLU A 122 3.67 10.66 -3.32
CA GLU A 122 4.32 9.52 -2.68
C GLU A 122 4.44 9.76 -1.18
N ILE A 123 3.89 8.83 -0.41
CA ILE A 123 3.99 8.78 1.05
C ILE A 123 5.35 8.16 1.41
N PHE A 124 5.63 6.98 0.85
CA PHE A 124 6.91 6.31 1.01
C PHE A 124 7.18 5.35 -0.14
N PHE A 125 8.44 4.95 -0.21
CA PHE A 125 8.92 3.83 -1.00
C PHE A 125 9.60 2.80 -0.10
N PHE A 126 9.53 1.52 -0.45
CA PHE A 126 10.21 0.43 0.23
C PHE A 126 11.07 -0.33 -0.78
N LYS A 127 12.37 -0.45 -0.50
CA LYS A 127 13.34 -1.19 -1.33
C LYS A 127 14.44 -1.76 -0.47
N ASN A 128 14.87 -2.98 -0.79
CA ASN A 128 15.95 -3.67 -0.08
C ASN A 128 15.74 -3.72 1.44
N GLY A 129 14.49 -3.87 1.91
CA GLY A 129 14.18 -3.95 3.33
C GLY A 129 14.11 -2.61 4.07
N LYS A 130 14.21 -1.48 3.37
CA LYS A 130 14.24 -0.14 3.95
C LYS A 130 13.16 0.76 3.36
N TYR A 131 12.53 1.55 4.22
CA TYR A 131 11.58 2.59 3.84
C TYR A 131 12.26 3.94 3.57
N THR A 132 11.81 4.65 2.55
CA THR A 132 12.15 6.06 2.29
C THR A 132 10.86 6.85 2.26
N PHE A 133 10.63 7.69 3.28
CA PHE A 133 9.41 8.46 3.42
C PHE A 133 9.56 9.87 2.84
N ASN A 134 8.49 10.38 2.24
CA ASN A 134 8.35 11.81 2.03
C ASN A 134 8.24 12.51 3.40
N GLY A 135 8.98 13.61 3.57
CA GLY A 135 9.17 14.30 4.86
C GLY A 135 7.85 14.71 5.53
N THR A 136 6.88 15.21 4.76
CA THR A 136 5.57 15.62 5.29
C THR A 136 4.83 14.46 5.93
N TYR A 137 4.82 13.30 5.27
CA TYR A 137 4.15 12.11 5.77
C TYR A 137 4.94 11.44 6.91
N LEU A 138 6.27 11.53 6.89
CA LEU A 138 7.10 11.07 8.00
C LEU A 138 6.81 11.86 9.29
N GLU A 139 6.74 13.19 9.20
CA GLU A 139 6.43 14.05 10.36
C GLU A 139 5.05 13.74 10.94
N LEU A 140 4.05 13.52 10.07
CA LEU A 140 2.71 13.09 10.48
C LEU A 140 2.76 11.76 11.24
N LEU A 141 3.43 10.74 10.69
CA LEU A 141 3.57 9.44 11.34
C LEU A 141 4.33 9.54 12.66
N GLN A 142 5.40 10.33 12.74
CA GLN A 142 6.14 10.54 13.99
C GLN A 142 5.29 11.20 15.07
N THR A 143 4.44 12.15 14.69
CA THR A 143 3.61 12.92 15.63
C THR A 143 2.44 12.11 16.16
N HIS A 144 1.77 11.35 15.29
CA HIS A 144 0.48 10.74 15.61
C HIS A 144 0.52 9.21 15.73
N TYR A 145 1.49 8.55 15.10
CA TYR A 145 1.57 7.10 14.97
C TYR A 145 3.01 6.57 15.13
N GLY A 146 3.80 7.22 15.98
CA GLY A 146 5.24 6.98 16.08
C GLY A 146 5.60 5.54 16.49
N GLU A 147 4.66 4.81 17.11
CA GLU A 147 4.80 3.39 17.38
C GLU A 147 4.96 2.52 16.13
N LEU A 148 4.37 2.93 15.00
CA LEU A 148 4.48 2.21 13.73
C LEU A 148 5.92 2.25 13.18
N LEU A 149 6.70 3.25 13.57
CA LEU A 149 8.06 3.47 13.09
C LEU A 149 9.13 2.76 13.94
N LYS A 150 8.77 2.23 15.12
CA LYS A 150 9.75 1.73 16.11
C LYS A 150 10.55 0.52 15.63
N ASN A 151 9.97 -0.30 14.75
CA ASN A 151 10.53 -1.60 14.35
C ASN A 151 10.91 -1.68 12.87
N ILE A 152 10.85 -0.55 12.15
CA ILE A 152 11.15 -0.51 10.72
C ILE A 152 12.43 0.28 10.48
N GLU A 153 13.22 -0.09 9.48
CA GLU A 153 14.33 0.73 9.03
C GLU A 153 13.82 1.78 8.03
N TYR A 154 14.08 3.06 8.30
CA TYR A 154 13.64 4.12 7.41
C TYR A 154 14.60 5.31 7.29
N SER A 155 14.44 6.06 6.20
CA SER A 155 15.05 7.36 5.94
C SER A 155 14.02 8.36 5.42
N ALA A 156 14.32 9.66 5.52
CA ALA A 156 13.53 10.69 4.86
C ALA A 156 14.07 10.94 3.44
N PHE A 157 13.18 11.15 2.48
CA PHE A 157 13.53 11.59 1.15
C PHE A 157 14.02 13.05 1.22
N THR A 158 15.31 13.24 0.96
CA THR A 158 15.91 14.55 0.81
C THR A 158 16.06 14.84 -0.68
N LYS A 159 15.18 15.68 -1.24
CA LYS A 159 15.34 16.14 -2.62
C LYS A 159 16.66 16.92 -2.71
N SER A 160 17.65 16.40 -3.43
CA SER A 160 18.90 17.13 -3.68
C SER A 160 18.53 18.43 -4.40
N HIS A 161 18.82 19.56 -3.76
CA HIS A 161 18.69 20.85 -4.42
C HIS A 161 19.78 20.91 -5.48
N ASN A 162 19.38 20.84 -6.75
CA ASN A 162 20.24 21.26 -7.87
C ASN A 162 20.38 22.78 -7.86
#